data_AF-A0AAU1A8H6-F1
#
_entry.id   AF-A0AAU1A8H6-F1
#
_cell.length_a   1.000
_cell.length_b   1.000
_cell.length_c   1.000
_cell.angle_alpha   90.00
_cell.angle_beta   90.00
_cell.angle_gamma   90.00
#
_symmetry.space_group_name_H-M   'P 1'
#
loop_
_entity.id
_entity.type
_entity.pdbx_description
1 polymer ?
#
loop_
_entity_poly.entity_id
_entity_poly.type
_entity_poly.pdbx_seq_one_letter_code
_entity_poly.pdbx_strand_id
1 'polypeptide(L)'
;MREDHDPSFRQLPGRLRAVGPGWHRLLEDLHEQLHAMHPRYEVGDLKEKLGGVRIKITGVSDAARSQVQALVIAAEVRSASVCEFCGAPARCRRRNDAASGWIKAVCDSCHAAWSRHEIMIVRGDVHHRPRGGM
;
A
#
# COMPACT_ATOMS: atom_id res chain seq x y z
N MET A 1 23.92 -3.98 -12.74
CA MET A 1 23.87 -3.63 -11.31
C MET A 1 23.05 -4.71 -10.64
N ARG A 2 23.64 -5.46 -9.70
CA ARG A 2 22.98 -6.57 -9.01
C ARG A 2 22.51 -6.05 -7.66
N GLU A 3 21.32 -5.46 -7.63
CA GLU A 3 20.60 -5.08 -6.40
C GLU A 3 19.85 -6.28 -5.78
N ASP A 4 19.94 -7.47 -6.40
CA ASP A 4 19.12 -8.65 -6.09
C ASP A 4 19.53 -9.48 -4.86
N HIS A 5 20.59 -9.11 -4.14
CA HIS A 5 21.15 -9.97 -3.08
C HIS A 5 20.98 -9.47 -1.64
N ASP A 6 20.41 -8.28 -1.44
CA ASP A 6 20.03 -7.84 -0.10
C ASP A 6 18.67 -8.46 0.27
N PRO A 7 18.61 -9.36 1.28
CA PRO A 7 17.37 -9.98 1.71
C PRO A 7 16.32 -8.97 2.21
N SER A 8 16.72 -7.76 2.60
CA SER A 8 15.80 -6.69 3.01
C SER A 8 14.87 -6.24 1.87
N PHE A 9 15.31 -6.31 0.61
CA PHE A 9 14.49 -5.98 -0.56
C PHE A 9 13.33 -6.94 -0.78
N ARG A 10 13.42 -8.15 -0.21
CA ARG A 10 12.36 -9.14 -0.27
C ARG A 10 11.28 -8.90 0.77
N GLN A 11 11.52 -8.03 1.75
CA GLN A 11 10.58 -7.68 2.81
C GLN A 11 9.82 -6.38 2.50
N LEU A 12 8.83 -6.04 3.33
CA LEU A 12 7.91 -4.93 3.08
C LEU A 12 8.59 -3.57 2.81
N PRO A 13 9.64 -3.16 3.56
CA PRO A 13 10.33 -1.88 3.29
C PRO A 13 10.87 -1.79 1.86
N GLY A 14 11.42 -2.89 1.34
CA GLY A 14 11.91 -2.98 -0.03
C GLY A 14 10.83 -2.94 -1.12
N ARG A 15 9.55 -3.08 -0.74
CA ARG A 15 8.41 -3.18 -1.67
C ARG A 15 7.49 -1.94 -1.66
N LEU A 16 7.72 -0.97 -0.79
CA LEU A 16 6.83 0.19 -0.58
C LEU A 16 6.52 0.97 -1.87
N ARG A 17 7.46 1.02 -2.82
CA ARG A 17 7.28 1.67 -4.13
C ARG A 17 6.13 1.09 -4.98
N ALA A 18 5.60 -0.08 -4.63
CA ALA A 18 4.50 -0.71 -5.34
C ALA A 18 3.12 -0.10 -5.01
N VAL A 19 3.01 0.68 -3.95
CA VAL A 19 1.74 1.20 -3.43
C VAL A 19 1.86 2.63 -2.92
N GLY A 20 0.72 3.29 -2.68
CA GLY A 20 0.69 4.70 -2.27
C GLY A 20 1.39 5.00 -0.94
N PRO A 21 2.03 6.18 -0.80
CA PRO A 21 2.82 6.54 0.37
C PRO A 21 2.00 6.68 1.65
N GLY A 22 0.71 6.95 1.53
CA GLY A 22 -0.18 7.00 2.69
C GLY A 22 -0.33 5.66 3.41
N TRP A 23 0.02 4.53 2.78
CA TRP A 23 0.04 3.22 3.43
C TRP A 23 1.41 2.79 3.94
N HIS A 24 2.48 3.56 3.69
CA HIS A 24 3.85 3.14 4.04
C HIS A 24 4.00 2.89 5.55
N ARG A 25 3.48 3.79 6.40
CA ARG A 25 3.51 3.60 7.86
C ARG A 25 2.81 2.33 8.31
N LEU A 26 1.63 2.04 7.75
CA LEU A 26 0.90 0.81 8.04
C LEU A 26 1.70 -0.45 7.67
N LEU A 27 2.44 -0.40 6.56
CA LEU A 27 3.27 -1.51 6.09
C LEU A 27 4.59 -1.63 6.86
N GLU A 28 5.14 -0.51 7.35
CA GLU A 28 6.27 -0.47 8.29
C GLU A 28 5.86 -1.11 9.63
N ASP A 29 4.71 -0.73 10.20
CA ASP A 29 4.17 -1.35 11.43
C ASP A 29 3.99 -2.86 11.26
N LEU A 30 3.50 -3.30 10.09
CA LEU A 30 3.37 -4.72 9.76
C LEU A 30 4.73 -5.40 9.61
N HIS A 31 5.71 -4.72 9.00
CA HIS A 31 7.07 -5.22 8.87
C HIS A 31 7.69 -5.50 10.24
N GLU A 32 7.62 -4.57 11.17
CA GLU A 32 8.20 -4.72 12.51
C GLU A 32 7.63 -5.94 13.23
N GLN A 33 6.31 -6.10 13.20
CA GLN A 33 5.63 -7.26 13.78
C GLN A 33 6.07 -8.57 13.12
N LEU A 34 6.05 -8.64 11.79
CA LEU A 34 6.44 -9.84 11.05
C LEU A 34 7.92 -10.17 11.26
N HIS A 35 8.80 -9.17 11.24
CA HIS A 35 10.24 -9.35 11.38
C HIS A 35 10.61 -9.85 12.77
N ALA A 36 9.95 -9.37 13.82
CA ALA A 36 10.18 -9.82 15.19
C ALA A 36 9.89 -11.32 15.39
N MET A 37 8.90 -11.87 14.68
CA MET A 37 8.48 -13.28 14.84
C MET A 37 9.05 -14.19 13.76
N HIS A 38 9.24 -13.66 12.55
CA HIS A 38 9.67 -14.38 11.37
C HIS A 38 10.70 -13.56 10.59
N PRO A 39 11.95 -13.44 11.07
CA PRO A 39 12.97 -12.58 10.45
C PRO A 39 13.27 -12.88 8.98
N ARG A 40 12.92 -14.09 8.51
CA ARG A 40 13.13 -14.58 7.14
C ARG A 40 11.87 -14.57 6.27
N TYR A 41 10.79 -13.92 6.70
CA TYR A 41 9.60 -13.79 5.87
C TYR A 41 9.96 -13.06 4.56
N GLU A 42 9.26 -13.38 3.49
CA GLU A 42 9.41 -12.72 2.20
C GLU A 42 8.04 -12.23 1.71
N VAL A 43 8.04 -11.17 0.91
CA VAL A 43 6.87 -10.64 0.21
C VAL A 43 6.88 -11.21 -1.20
N GLY A 44 5.94 -12.11 -1.47
CA GLY A 44 5.71 -12.68 -2.79
C GLY A 44 4.95 -11.73 -3.72
N ASP A 45 4.08 -10.88 -3.18
CA ASP A 45 3.34 -9.87 -3.94
C ASP A 45 2.86 -8.74 -3.00
N LEU A 46 2.89 -7.50 -3.50
CA LEU A 46 2.33 -6.32 -2.84
C LEU A 46 1.75 -5.40 -3.92
N LYS A 47 0.46 -5.11 -3.83
CA LYS A 47 -0.23 -4.28 -4.82
C LYS A 47 -1.46 -3.59 -4.27
N GLU A 48 -1.91 -2.56 -4.98
CA GLU A 48 -3.22 -1.96 -4.77
C GLU A 48 -4.32 -2.95 -5.20
N LYS A 49 -5.40 -3.04 -4.42
CA LYS A 49 -6.59 -3.83 -4.78
C LYS A 49 -7.84 -3.28 -4.10
N LEU A 50 -8.80 -2.85 -4.94
CA LEU A 50 -10.17 -2.50 -4.52
C LEU A 50 -10.24 -1.49 -3.35
N GLY A 51 -9.37 -0.46 -3.39
CA GLY A 51 -9.31 0.55 -2.35
C GLY A 51 -8.44 0.22 -1.14
N GLY A 52 -7.77 -0.94 -1.12
CA GLY A 52 -6.77 -1.27 -0.11
C GLY A 52 -5.50 -1.83 -0.72
N VAL A 53 -4.65 -2.43 0.11
CA VAL A 53 -3.52 -3.25 -0.33
C VAL A 53 -3.91 -4.72 -0.39
N ARG A 54 -3.19 -5.49 -1.21
CA ARG A 54 -3.16 -6.95 -1.13
C ARG A 54 -1.71 -7.41 -0.97
N ILE A 55 -1.49 -8.27 0.02
CA ILE A 55 -0.16 -8.71 0.44
C ILE A 55 -0.11 -10.24 0.40
N LYS A 56 0.92 -10.80 -0.23
CA LYS A 56 1.23 -12.23 -0.16
C LYS A 56 2.56 -12.43 0.56
N ILE A 57 2.52 -13.11 1.69
CA ILE A 57 3.72 -13.47 2.46
C ILE A 57 4.13 -14.92 2.17
N THR A 58 5.43 -15.14 2.03
CA THR A 58 6.10 -16.43 1.82
C THR A 58 7.26 -16.59 2.81
N GLY A 59 7.94 -17.75 2.81
CA GLY A 59 9.10 -17.98 3.67
C GLY A 59 8.76 -18.18 5.16
N VAL A 60 7.51 -18.52 5.47
CA VAL A 60 7.03 -18.82 6.84
C VAL A 60 6.64 -20.29 6.95
N SER A 61 6.84 -20.88 8.12
CA SER A 61 6.48 -22.29 8.39
C SER A 61 4.96 -22.49 8.39
N ASP A 62 4.51 -23.73 8.20
CA ASP A 62 3.09 -24.08 8.27
C ASP A 62 2.47 -23.70 9.62
N ALA A 63 3.20 -23.92 10.71
CA ALA A 63 2.77 -23.58 12.07
C ALA A 63 2.56 -22.06 12.27
N ALA A 64 3.35 -21.23 11.58
CA ALA A 64 3.26 -19.76 11.66
C ALA A 64 2.20 -19.16 10.73
N ARG A 65 1.73 -19.91 9.73
CA ARG A 65 0.93 -19.38 8.61
C ARG A 65 -0.33 -18.65 9.09
N SER A 66 -1.09 -19.22 10.02
CA SER A 66 -2.34 -18.62 10.49
C SER A 66 -2.11 -17.28 11.23
N GLN A 67 -1.04 -17.20 12.02
CA GLN A 67 -0.67 -15.99 12.76
C GLN A 67 -0.23 -14.88 11.80
N VAL A 68 0.63 -15.20 10.82
CA VAL A 68 1.07 -14.27 9.78
C VAL A 68 -0.13 -13.79 8.95
N GLN A 69 -1.02 -14.70 8.59
CA GLN A 69 -2.22 -14.37 7.82
C GLN A 69 -3.15 -13.41 8.58
N ALA A 70 -3.30 -13.57 9.90
CA ALA A 70 -4.10 -12.67 10.73
C ALA A 70 -3.56 -11.23 10.70
N LEU A 71 -2.24 -11.06 10.82
CA LEU A 71 -1.58 -9.75 10.75
C LEU A 71 -1.72 -9.10 9.36
N VAL A 72 -1.54 -9.90 8.31
CA VAL A 72 -1.73 -9.44 6.93
C VAL A 72 -3.18 -8.98 6.71
N ILE A 73 -4.16 -9.78 7.11
CA ILE A 73 -5.58 -9.43 6.99
C ILE A 73 -5.90 -8.14 7.75
N ALA A 74 -5.38 -7.98 8.96
CA ALA A 74 -5.58 -6.76 9.74
C ALA A 74 -5.02 -5.52 9.00
N ALA A 75 -3.84 -5.62 8.40
CA ALA A 75 -3.27 -4.54 7.59
C ALA A 75 -4.07 -4.28 6.31
N GLU A 76 -4.50 -5.31 5.58
CA GLU A 76 -5.33 -5.18 4.37
C GLU A 76 -6.66 -4.47 4.72
N VAL A 77 -7.34 -4.88 5.79
CA VAL A 77 -8.57 -4.23 6.27
C VAL A 77 -8.32 -2.78 6.66
N ARG A 78 -7.26 -2.50 7.43
CA ARG A 78 -6.92 -1.14 7.87
C ARG A 78 -6.64 -0.22 6.69
N SER A 79 -5.96 -0.71 5.65
CA SER A 79 -5.61 0.08 4.47
C SER A 79 -6.82 0.67 3.74
N ALA A 80 -7.98 -0.01 3.75
CA ALA A 80 -9.21 0.47 3.13
C ALA A 80 -9.83 1.69 3.82
N SER A 81 -9.35 2.03 5.02
CA SER A 81 -9.75 3.21 5.81
C SER A 81 -8.65 4.28 5.91
N VAL A 82 -7.54 4.10 5.20
CA VAL A 82 -6.39 5.00 5.20
C VAL A 82 -6.18 5.54 3.79
N CYS A 83 -6.00 6.85 3.66
CA CYS A 83 -5.81 7.50 2.37
C CYS A 83 -4.50 7.03 1.76
N GLU A 84 -4.54 6.43 0.58
CA GLU A 84 -3.33 5.93 -0.09
C GLU A 84 -2.32 7.04 -0.45
N PHE A 85 -2.76 8.30 -0.56
CA PHE A 85 -1.90 9.43 -0.93
C PHE A 85 -1.19 10.03 0.28
N CYS A 86 -1.90 10.24 1.39
CA CYS A 86 -1.39 11.04 2.51
C CYS A 86 -1.48 10.38 3.89
N GLY A 87 -2.13 9.22 4.01
CA GLY A 87 -2.26 8.48 5.28
C GLY A 87 -3.38 8.97 6.20
N ALA A 88 -4.11 10.03 5.84
CA ALA A 88 -5.26 10.50 6.61
C ALA A 88 -6.43 9.48 6.59
N PRO A 89 -7.38 9.54 7.54
CA PRO A 89 -8.60 8.74 7.48
C PRO A 89 -9.33 8.89 6.15
N ALA A 90 -9.83 7.78 5.62
CA ALA A 90 -10.35 7.69 4.27
C ALA A 90 -11.49 6.70 4.15
N ARG A 91 -12.07 6.69 2.95
CA ARG A 91 -13.10 5.74 2.54
C ARG A 91 -12.91 5.38 1.08
N CYS A 92 -13.38 4.20 0.68
CA CYS A 92 -13.34 3.78 -0.72
C CYS A 92 -14.19 4.72 -1.59
N ARG A 93 -13.56 5.28 -2.62
CA ARG A 93 -14.17 6.17 -3.60
C ARG A 93 -13.66 5.85 -5.01
N ARG A 94 -14.48 6.19 -6.00
CA ARG A 94 -14.07 6.23 -7.40
C ARG A 94 -13.76 7.68 -7.78
N ARG A 95 -13.00 7.83 -8.86
CA ARG A 95 -12.70 9.15 -9.44
C ARG A 95 -14.02 9.87 -9.78
N ASN A 96 -14.14 11.14 -9.42
CA ASN A 96 -15.36 11.94 -9.63
C ASN A 96 -16.64 11.27 -9.11
N ASP A 97 -16.53 10.36 -8.12
CA ASP A 97 -17.62 9.53 -7.61
C ASP A 97 -18.42 8.80 -8.70
N ALA A 98 -17.73 8.41 -9.78
CA ALA A 98 -18.34 7.71 -10.90
C ALA A 98 -18.96 6.37 -10.47
N ALA A 99 -19.99 5.94 -11.22
CA ALA A 99 -20.66 4.66 -11.00
C ALA A 99 -19.74 3.45 -11.23
N SER A 100 -18.72 3.59 -12.08
CA SER A 100 -17.76 2.55 -12.43
C SER A 100 -16.33 3.11 -12.46
N GLY A 101 -15.34 2.20 -12.48
CA GLY A 101 -13.92 2.56 -12.54
C GLY A 101 -13.13 2.15 -11.30
N TRP A 102 -11.91 2.67 -11.25
CA TRP A 102 -10.91 2.32 -10.24
C TRP A 102 -11.29 2.84 -8.86
N ILE A 103 -11.16 1.98 -7.84
CA ILE A 103 -11.54 2.27 -6.45
C ILE A 103 -10.28 2.50 -5.64
N LYS A 104 -10.21 3.61 -4.91
CA LYS A 104 -9.11 3.98 -4.01
C LYS A 104 -9.64 4.37 -2.63
N ALA A 105 -8.92 4.05 -1.56
CA ALA A 105 -9.18 4.66 -0.26
C ALA A 105 -8.53 6.05 -0.25
N VAL A 106 -9.37 7.09 -0.23
CA VAL A 106 -8.94 8.48 -0.27
C VAL A 106 -9.72 9.34 0.71
N CYS A 107 -9.05 10.32 1.32
CA CYS A 107 -9.70 11.38 2.08
C CYS A 107 -10.31 12.42 1.12
N ASP A 108 -11.13 13.34 1.64
CA ASP A 108 -11.86 14.32 0.82
C ASP A 108 -10.93 15.23 -0.01
N SER A 109 -9.82 15.69 0.59
CA SER A 109 -8.88 16.58 -0.11
C SER A 109 -8.15 15.87 -1.25
N CYS A 110 -7.59 14.68 -0.98
CA CYS A 110 -6.92 13.89 -2.00
C CYS A 110 -7.90 13.38 -3.05
N HIS A 111 -9.15 13.06 -2.69
CA HIS A 111 -10.19 12.69 -3.66
C HIS A 111 -10.47 13.83 -4.65
N ALA A 112 -10.63 15.07 -4.17
CA ALA A 112 -10.87 16.22 -5.03
C ALA A 112 -9.69 16.49 -5.98
N ALA A 113 -8.46 16.47 -5.48
CA ALA A 113 -7.25 16.67 -6.29
C ALA A 113 -7.04 15.53 -7.30
N TRP A 114 -7.20 14.28 -6.84
CA TRP A 114 -7.09 13.11 -7.68
C TRP A 114 -8.13 13.17 -8.79
N SER A 115 -9.39 13.46 -8.48
CA SER A 115 -10.51 13.64 -9.41
C SER A 115 -10.20 14.64 -10.54
N ARG A 116 -9.50 15.73 -10.22
CA ARG A 116 -9.04 16.75 -11.18
C ARG A 116 -7.72 16.42 -11.90
N HIS A 117 -7.17 15.23 -11.68
CA HIS A 117 -5.87 14.79 -12.20
C HIS A 117 -4.68 15.66 -11.76
N GLU A 118 -4.81 16.29 -10.59
CA GLU A 118 -3.76 17.15 -10.00
C GLU A 118 -2.74 16.34 -9.22
N ILE A 119 -3.11 15.14 -8.77
CA ILE A 119 -2.22 14.21 -8.09
C ILE A 119 -2.32 12.80 -8.67
N MET A 120 -1.20 12.09 -8.64
CA MET A 120 -1.11 10.67 -8.97
C MET A 120 0.01 10.00 -8.16
N ILE A 121 -0.11 8.70 -7.93
CA ILE A 121 0.97 7.91 -7.33
C ILE A 121 1.86 7.38 -8.45
N VAL A 122 3.16 7.61 -8.36
CA VAL A 122 4.16 7.03 -9.27
C VAL A 122 5.27 6.44 -8.42
N ARG A 123 5.50 5.13 -8.56
CA ARG A 123 6.55 4.40 -7.84
C ARG A 123 6.57 4.65 -6.32
N GLY A 124 5.38 4.79 -5.73
CA GLY A 124 5.18 4.98 -4.30
C GLY A 124 5.23 6.41 -3.80
N ASP A 125 5.39 7.39 -4.68
CA ASP A 125 5.42 8.81 -4.33
C ASP A 125 4.20 9.54 -4.90
N VAL A 126 3.73 10.59 -4.20
CA VAL A 126 2.69 11.49 -4.74
C VAL A 126 3.34 12.50 -5.67
N HIS A 127 2.96 12.46 -6.94
CA HIS A 127 3.34 13.45 -7.93
C HIS A 127 2.20 14.43 -8.15
N HIS A 128 2.54 15.72 -8.12
CA HIS A 128 1.62 16.80 -8.46
C HIS A 128 1.76 17.14 -9.94
N ARG A 129 0.64 17.18 -10.66
CA ARG A 129 0.59 17.70 -12.02
C ARG A 129 0.42 19.22 -11.95
N PRO A 130 1.29 20.03 -12.58
CA PRO A 130 1.04 21.46 -12.68
C PRO A 130 -0.28 21.68 -13.43
N ARG A 131 -1.14 22.54 -12.89
CA ARG A 131 -2.37 22.95 -13.59
C ARG A 131 -1.95 23.68 -14.87
N GLY A 132 -2.34 23.13 -16.02
CA GLY A 132 -2.33 23.78 -17.34
C GLY A 132 -1.14 24.71 -17.61
N GLY A 133 -0.03 24.15 -18.12
CA GLY A 133 0.81 24.93 -19.02
C GLY A 133 0.00 25.19 -20.29
N MET A 134 -0.24 26.47 -20.58
CA MET A 134 -0.82 26.96 -21.83
C MET A 134 0.08 26.59 -23.01
#